data_AF-A0A1F8PYD6-F1
#
_entry.id   AF-A0A1F8PYD6-F1
#
_cell.length_a   1.000
_cell.length_b   1.000
_cell.length_c   1.000
_cell.angle_alpha   90.00
_cell.angle_beta   90.00
_cell.angle_gamma   90.00
#
_symmetry.space_group_name_H-M   'P 1'
#
loop_
_entity.id
_entity.type
_entity.pdbx_description
1 polymer ?
#
loop_
_entity_poly.entity_id
_entity_poly.type
_entity_poly.pdbx_seq_one_letter_code
_entity_poly.pdbx_strand_id
1 'polypeptide(L)'
;MNLKTILLINAFLFIAGGIAFAIYGPLMIDMYGILGAEGETMLYWYSTSFARMYGATLFGFGFLIWAASNLPDMSQKGSSARRAVILAMILANGMGLFVSLTQQVSIWGNVTGWLTTGLYALLFLLYTISLFAR
;
A
#
# COMPACT_ATOMS: atom_id res chain seq x y z
N MET A 1 -14.02 -9.27 -10.64
CA MET A 1 -13.92 -7.81 -10.88
C MET A 1 -13.06 -7.57 -12.10
N ASN A 2 -13.28 -6.48 -12.83
CA ASN A 2 -12.38 -6.07 -13.92
C ASN A 2 -11.05 -5.57 -13.31
N LEU A 3 -9.91 -5.87 -13.96
CA LEU A 3 -8.58 -5.38 -13.57
C LEU A 3 -8.56 -3.85 -13.41
N LYS A 4 -9.24 -3.11 -14.30
CA LYS A 4 -9.34 -1.65 -14.19
C LYS A 4 -9.90 -1.22 -12.84
N THR A 5 -10.94 -1.88 -12.36
CA THR A 5 -11.55 -1.58 -11.07
C THR A 5 -10.58 -1.87 -9.92
N ILE A 6 -9.84 -2.98 -9.98
CA ILE A 6 -8.86 -3.35 -8.95
C ILE A 6 -7.72 -2.33 -8.91
N LEU A 7 -7.21 -1.90 -10.07
CA LEU A 7 -6.19 -0.86 -10.18
C LEU A 7 -6.70 0.48 -9.61
N LEU A 8 -7.93 0.89 -9.93
CA LEU A 8 -8.51 2.12 -9.40
C LEU A 8 -8.69 2.09 -7.88
N ILE A 9 -9.14 0.96 -7.33
CA ILE A 9 -9.24 0.78 -5.87
C ILE A 9 -7.85 0.88 -5.23
N ASN A 10 -6.86 0.17 -5.79
CA ASN A 10 -5.49 0.23 -5.29
C ASN A 10 -4.93 1.66 -5.33
N ALA A 11 -5.08 2.34 -6.47
CA ALA A 11 -4.68 3.73 -6.63
C ALA A 11 -5.33 4.64 -5.58
N PHE A 12 -6.64 4.52 -5.38
CA PHE A 12 -7.35 5.30 -4.37
C PHE A 12 -6.83 5.05 -2.96
N LEU A 13 -6.62 3.77 -2.58
CA LEU A 13 -6.09 3.41 -1.26
C LEU A 13 -4.68 3.98 -1.04
N PHE A 14 -3.82 3.93 -2.07
CA PHE A 14 -2.46 4.45 -2.00
C PHE A 14 -2.42 5.98 -1.98
N ILE A 15 -3.30 6.66 -2.72
CA ILE A 15 -3.45 8.12 -2.65
C ILE A 15 -3.95 8.53 -1.26
N ALA A 16 -5.02 7.91 -0.77
CA ALA A 16 -5.61 8.24 0.54
C ALA A 16 -4.63 7.94 1.69
N GLY A 17 -4.02 6.75 1.69
CA GLY A 17 -2.98 6.39 2.64
C GLY A 17 -1.76 7.29 2.52
N GLY A 18 -1.36 7.65 1.30
CA GLY A 18 -0.28 8.58 1.05
C GLY A 18 -0.51 9.95 1.67
N ILE A 19 -1.72 10.53 1.49
CA ILE A 19 -2.12 11.77 2.15
C ILE A 19 -2.09 11.63 3.67
N ALA A 20 -2.65 10.53 4.20
CA ALA A 20 -2.71 10.28 5.63
C ALA A 20 -1.30 10.25 6.26
N PHE A 21 -0.38 9.48 5.70
CA PHE A 21 0.98 9.38 6.23
C PHE A 21 1.86 10.61 5.93
N ALA A 22 1.71 11.25 4.77
CA ALA A 22 2.51 12.41 4.37
C ALA A 22 2.14 13.68 5.16
N ILE A 23 0.85 13.92 5.38
CA ILE A 23 0.36 15.14 6.02
C ILE A 23 0.15 14.90 7.52
N TYR A 24 -0.46 13.77 7.89
CA TYR A 24 -0.84 13.45 9.26
C TYR A 24 0.11 12.41 9.91
N GLY A 25 1.38 12.38 9.49
CA GLY A 25 2.40 11.43 9.97
C GLY A 25 2.40 11.20 11.49
N PRO A 26 2.42 12.25 12.34
CA PRO A 26 2.31 12.11 13.80
C PRO A 26 1.10 11.29 14.26
N LEU A 27 -0.09 11.63 13.75
CA LEU A 27 -1.33 10.95 14.08
C LEU A 27 -1.28 9.50 13.60
N MET A 28 -0.76 9.25 12.41
CA MET A 28 -0.62 7.89 11.90
C MET A 28 0.29 7.06 12.81
N ILE A 29 1.46 7.56 13.20
CA ILE A 29 2.39 6.83 14.07
C ILE A 29 1.76 6.47 15.41
N ASP A 30 0.99 7.39 15.99
CA ASP A 30 0.24 7.15 17.22
C ASP A 30 -0.80 6.04 17.04
N MET A 31 -1.54 6.03 15.92
CA MET A 31 -2.48 4.95 15.59
C MET A 31 -1.83 3.56 15.45
N TYR A 32 -0.53 3.50 15.10
CA TYR A 32 0.24 2.26 15.06
C TYR A 32 0.91 1.92 16.41
N GLY A 33 0.69 2.70 17.46
CA GLY A 33 1.18 2.40 18.81
C GLY A 33 2.71 2.42 18.94
N ILE A 34 3.40 3.08 18.00
CA ILE A 34 4.87 3.14 17.96
C ILE A 34 5.41 4.05 19.08
N LEU A 35 4.58 4.95 19.61
CA LEU A 35 4.95 5.93 20.63
C LEU A 35 4.21 5.65 21.93
N GLY A 36 4.62 4.59 22.62
CA GLY A 36 4.25 4.35 24.01
C GLY A 36 5.39 4.78 24.95
N ALA A 37 5.09 5.68 25.88
CA ALA A 37 5.92 6.13 26.99
C ALA A 37 7.14 7.02 26.64
N GLU A 38 7.03 8.31 26.97
CA GLU A 38 8.09 9.28 27.38
C GLU A 38 9.53 9.12 26.83
N GLY A 39 9.68 8.64 25.59
CA GLY A 39 10.96 8.26 25.01
C GLY A 39 11.41 9.21 23.91
N GLU A 40 12.55 9.86 24.14
CA GLU A 40 13.39 10.62 23.21
C GLU A 40 12.69 11.34 22.06
N THR A 41 12.53 12.66 22.20
CA THR A 41 12.06 13.59 21.15
C THR A 41 12.67 13.32 19.76
N MET A 42 13.92 12.87 19.70
CA MET A 42 14.59 12.52 18.44
C MET A 42 13.99 11.29 17.76
N LEU A 43 13.67 10.23 18.50
CA LEU A 43 13.07 9.01 17.95
C LEU A 43 11.67 9.29 17.39
N TYR A 44 10.92 10.17 18.05
CA TYR A 44 9.64 10.67 17.57
C TYR A 44 9.76 11.35 16.20
N TRP A 45 10.72 12.26 16.05
CA TRP A 45 10.91 12.99 14.79
C TRP A 45 11.48 12.11 13.67
N TYR A 46 12.30 11.11 13.98
CA TYR A 46 12.74 10.11 13.00
C TYR A 46 11.57 9.28 12.49
N SER A 47 10.72 8.78 13.40
CA SER A 47 9.51 8.05 13.03
C SER A 47 8.59 8.92 12.18
N THR A 48 8.38 10.17 12.57
CA THR A 48 7.56 11.15 11.83
C THR A 48 8.11 11.41 10.43
N SER A 49 9.42 11.60 10.31
CA SER A 49 10.06 11.83 9.02
C SER A 49 9.94 10.61 8.10
N PHE A 50 10.11 9.41 8.64
CA PHE A 50 9.91 8.16 7.90
C PHE A 50 8.47 8.01 7.43
N ALA A 51 7.49 8.22 8.32
CA ALA A 51 6.07 8.16 7.99
C ALA A 51 5.73 9.12 6.84
N ARG A 52 6.26 10.35 6.87
CA ARG A 52 6.03 11.33 5.80
C ARG A 52 6.59 10.89 4.45
N MET A 53 7.82 10.37 4.45
CA MET A 53 8.45 9.88 3.22
C MET A 53 7.72 8.66 2.65
N TYR A 54 7.33 7.73 3.52
CA TYR A 54 6.51 6.59 3.15
C TYR A 54 5.16 7.02 2.56
N GLY A 55 4.49 8.00 3.18
CA GLY A 55 3.26 8.59 2.66
C GLY A 55 3.43 9.24 1.29
N ALA A 56 4.48 10.05 1.09
CA ALA A 56 4.78 10.64 -0.22
C ALA A 56 5.01 9.58 -1.29
N THR A 57 5.68 8.48 -0.92
CA THR A 57 5.93 7.33 -1.80
C THR A 57 4.62 6.63 -2.18
N LEU A 58 3.75 6.32 -1.22
CA LEU A 58 2.42 5.75 -1.47
C LEU A 58 1.59 6.65 -2.38
N PHE A 59 1.58 7.96 -2.12
CA PHE A 59 0.86 8.94 -2.91
C PHE A 59 1.32 8.94 -4.38
N GLY A 60 2.63 8.98 -4.61
CA GLY A 60 3.22 8.90 -5.94
C GLY A 60 2.88 7.60 -6.66
N PHE A 61 3.01 6.46 -5.99
CA PHE A 61 2.61 5.17 -6.56
C PHE A 61 1.12 5.11 -6.87
N GLY A 62 0.27 5.68 -6.02
CA GLY A 62 -1.16 5.76 -6.27
C GLY A 62 -1.51 6.46 -7.58
N PHE A 63 -0.84 7.57 -7.91
CA PHE A 63 -1.01 8.23 -9.21
C PHE A 63 -0.44 7.43 -10.38
N LEU A 64 0.68 6.74 -10.21
CA LEU A 64 1.23 5.86 -11.24
C LEU A 64 0.26 4.71 -11.55
N ILE A 65 -0.33 4.10 -10.52
CA ILE A 65 -1.33 3.03 -10.68
C ILE A 65 -2.60 3.58 -11.32
N TRP A 66 -3.06 4.77 -10.92
CA TRP A 66 -4.19 5.44 -11.55
C TRP A 66 -3.95 5.70 -13.03
N ALA A 67 -2.77 6.23 -13.40
CA ALA A 67 -2.39 6.44 -14.79
C ALA A 67 -2.36 5.11 -15.56
N ALA A 68 -1.74 4.07 -15.01
CA ALA A 68 -1.70 2.75 -15.61
C ALA A 68 -3.10 2.16 -15.84
N SER A 69 -4.05 2.41 -14.93
CA SER A 69 -5.44 1.93 -15.05
C SER A 69 -6.20 2.50 -16.25
N ASN A 70 -5.72 3.61 -16.82
CA ASN A 70 -6.32 4.28 -17.98
C ASN A 70 -5.69 3.88 -19.31
N LEU A 71 -4.66 3.01 -19.31
CA LEU A 71 -4.06 2.51 -20.54
C LEU A 71 -5.05 1.60 -21.31
N PRO A 72 -5.19 1.74 -22.64
CA PRO A 72 -6.12 0.93 -23.44
C PRO A 72 -5.91 -0.59 -23.27
N ASP A 73 -4.64 -0.99 -23.19
CA ASP A 73 -4.18 -2.37 -23.03
C ASP A 73 -4.70 -3.07 -21.77
N MET A 74 -5.09 -2.33 -20.73
CA MET A 74 -5.59 -2.92 -19.49
C MET A 74 -6.95 -3.60 -19.66
N SER A 75 -7.70 -3.21 -20.70
CA SER A 75 -8.97 -3.82 -21.07
C SER A 75 -8.81 -5.04 -21.99
N GLN A 76 -7.66 -5.16 -22.68
CA GLN A 76 -7.40 -6.22 -23.64
C GLN A 76 -6.84 -7.46 -22.95
N LYS A 77 -7.65 -8.52 -22.89
CA LYS A 77 -7.23 -9.84 -22.43
C LYS A 77 -6.10 -10.36 -23.33
N GLY A 78 -5.01 -10.82 -22.73
CA GLY A 78 -3.84 -11.33 -23.44
C GLY A 78 -2.75 -10.29 -23.77
N SER A 79 -2.97 -8.99 -23.52
CA SER A 79 -1.91 -7.99 -23.69
C SER A 79 -0.71 -8.29 -22.77
N SER A 80 0.49 -8.24 -23.34
CA SER A 80 1.75 -8.39 -22.60
C SER A 80 1.89 -7.30 -21.53
N ALA A 81 1.50 -6.06 -21.86
CA ALA A 81 1.52 -4.95 -20.91
C ALA A 81 0.57 -5.19 -19.74
N ARG A 82 -0.65 -5.69 -19.99
CA ARG A 82 -1.60 -6.08 -18.93
C ARG A 82 -0.97 -7.11 -17.99
N ARG A 83 -0.33 -8.14 -18.52
CA ARG A 83 0.32 -9.19 -17.71
C ARG A 83 1.48 -8.63 -16.89
N ALA A 84 2.32 -7.78 -17.48
CA ALA A 84 3.43 -7.13 -16.80
C ALA A 84 2.95 -6.26 -15.62
N VAL A 85 1.88 -5.48 -15.82
CA VAL A 85 1.28 -4.67 -14.74
C VAL A 85 0.74 -5.56 -13.62
N ILE A 86 0.02 -6.63 -13.94
CA ILE A 86 -0.48 -7.58 -12.92
C ILE A 86 0.69 -8.16 -12.12
N LEU A 87 1.74 -8.64 -12.79
CA LEU A 87 2.90 -9.21 -12.11
C LEU A 87 3.61 -8.18 -11.22
N ALA A 88 3.79 -6.95 -11.71
CA ALA A 88 4.35 -5.86 -10.92
C ALA A 88 3.50 -5.57 -9.67
N MET A 89 2.17 -5.58 -9.79
CA MET A 89 1.27 -5.37 -8.66
C MET A 89 1.28 -6.55 -7.67
N ILE A 90 1.41 -7.79 -8.15
CA ILE A 90 1.59 -8.97 -7.28
C ILE A 90 2.87 -8.84 -6.46
N LEU A 91 3.99 -8.50 -7.12
CA LEU A 91 5.28 -8.36 -6.43
C LEU A 91 5.26 -7.19 -5.44
N ALA A 92 4.73 -6.03 -5.84
CA ALA A 92 4.65 -4.85 -4.99
C ALA A 92 3.79 -5.10 -3.75
N ASN A 93 2.59 -5.66 -3.91
CA ASN A 93 1.70 -5.95 -2.78
C ASN A 93 2.18 -7.16 -1.96
N GLY A 94 2.86 -8.13 -2.58
CA GLY A 94 3.48 -9.25 -1.88
C GLY A 94 4.61 -8.79 -0.97
N MET A 95 5.46 -7.87 -1.44
CA MET A 95 6.49 -7.24 -0.61
C MET A 95 5.88 -6.39 0.51
N GLY A 96 4.86 -5.59 0.19
CA GLY A 96 4.11 -4.81 1.18
C GLY A 96 3.48 -5.70 2.26
N LEU A 97 2.87 -6.82 1.86
CA LEU A 97 2.31 -7.82 2.75
C LEU A 97 3.38 -8.40 3.67
N PHE A 98 4.48 -8.89 3.10
CA PHE A 98 5.58 -9.49 3.86
C PHE A 98 6.12 -8.51 4.91
N VAL A 99 6.47 -7.29 4.49
CA VAL A 99 6.99 -6.26 5.41
C VAL A 99 5.95 -5.91 6.47
N SER A 100 4.70 -5.65 6.08
CA SER A 100 3.63 -5.30 7.05
C SER A 100 3.40 -6.41 8.07
N LEU A 101 3.46 -7.69 7.70
CA LEU A 101 3.34 -8.81 8.63
C LEU A 101 4.48 -8.81 9.66
N THR A 102 5.72 -8.60 9.22
CA THR A 102 6.86 -8.52 10.15
C THR A 102 6.72 -7.35 11.12
N GLN A 103 6.26 -6.20 10.63
CA GLN A 103 6.01 -5.01 11.46
C GLN A 103 4.84 -5.23 12.41
N GLN A 104 3.79 -5.90 11.97
CA GLN A 104 2.63 -6.21 12.78
C GLN A 104 2.98 -7.10 13.98
N VAL A 105 3.79 -8.14 13.74
CA VAL A 105 4.21 -9.08 14.78
C VAL A 105 5.26 -8.47 15.72
N SER A 106 6.13 -7.59 15.20
CA SER A 106 7.30 -7.11 15.95
C SER A 106 7.11 -5.75 16.63
N ILE A 107 6.27 -4.87 16.05
CA ILE A 107 6.19 -3.46 16.45
C ILE A 107 4.75 -3.03 16.71
N TRP A 108 3.84 -3.15 15.73
CA TRP A 108 2.53 -2.50 15.83
C TRP A 108 1.58 -3.20 16.82
N GLY A 109 1.48 -4.53 16.76
CA GLY A 109 0.72 -5.34 17.72
C GLY A 109 -0.76 -4.99 17.89
N ASN A 110 -1.34 -4.14 17.03
CA ASN A 110 -2.67 -3.55 17.21
C ASN A 110 -3.57 -3.73 15.98
N VAL A 111 -4.79 -3.23 16.09
CA VAL A 111 -5.83 -3.35 15.05
C VAL A 111 -5.45 -2.59 13.78
N THR A 112 -4.88 -1.38 13.90
CA THR A 112 -4.48 -0.55 12.74
C THR A 112 -3.46 -1.26 11.87
N GLY A 113 -2.47 -1.90 12.50
CA GLY A 113 -1.48 -2.68 11.77
C GLY A 113 -2.07 -3.92 11.11
N TRP A 114 -2.97 -4.64 11.77
CA TRP A 114 -3.72 -5.75 11.13
C TRP A 114 -4.56 -5.30 9.94
N LEU A 115 -5.20 -4.13 9.99
CA LEU A 115 -5.94 -3.57 8.86
C LEU A 115 -5.01 -3.28 7.67
N THR A 116 -3.82 -2.75 7.95
CA THR A 116 -2.80 -2.47 6.92
C THR A 116 -2.31 -3.74 6.24
N THR A 117 -1.99 -4.76 7.04
CA THR A 117 -1.63 -6.09 6.56
C THR A 117 -2.75 -6.73 5.75
N GLY A 118 -3.99 -6.67 6.24
CA GLY A 118 -5.17 -7.19 5.56
C GLY A 118 -5.41 -6.53 4.21
N LEU A 119 -5.15 -5.23 4.09
CA LEU A 119 -5.24 -4.48 2.84
C LEU A 119 -4.22 -4.98 1.81
N TYR A 120 -2.95 -5.13 2.20
CA TYR A 120 -1.94 -5.69 1.30
C TYR A 120 -2.25 -7.14 0.91
N ALA A 121 -2.72 -7.96 1.85
CA ALA A 121 -3.13 -9.34 1.58
C ALA A 121 -4.29 -9.40 0.58
N LEU A 122 -5.31 -8.57 0.77
CA LEU A 122 -6.46 -8.50 -0.13
C LEU A 122 -6.03 -8.09 -1.55
N LEU A 123 -5.23 -7.03 -1.68
CA LEU A 123 -4.74 -6.58 -2.99
C LEU A 123 -3.88 -7.65 -3.66
N PHE A 124 -2.95 -8.26 -2.92
CA PHE A 124 -2.12 -9.36 -3.42
C PHE A 124 -2.97 -10.52 -3.98
N LEU A 125 -3.99 -10.94 -3.23
CA LEU A 125 -4.91 -11.99 -3.66
C LEU A 125 -5.72 -11.58 -4.88
N LEU A 126 -6.26 -10.36 -4.92
CA LEU A 126 -7.05 -9.86 -6.05
C LEU A 126 -6.23 -9.82 -7.35
N TYR A 127 -4.97 -9.39 -7.31
CA TYR A 127 -4.11 -9.40 -8.49
C TYR A 127 -3.69 -10.81 -8.88
N THR A 128 -3.42 -11.69 -7.91
CA THR A 128 -3.11 -13.10 -8.17
C THR A 128 -4.27 -13.79 -8.87
N ILE A 129 -5.50 -13.61 -8.38
CA ILE A 129 -6.72 -14.14 -9.03
C ILE A 129 -6.88 -13.56 -10.44
N SER A 130 -6.60 -12.26 -10.62
CA SER A 130 -6.70 -11.57 -11.92
C SER A 130 -5.69 -12.06 -12.97
N LEU A 131 -4.60 -12.69 -12.53
CA LEU A 131 -3.61 -13.32 -13.41
C LEU A 131 -4.18 -14.60 -14.05
N PHE A 132 -4.96 -15.38 -13.30
CA PHE A 132 -5.51 -16.66 -13.74
C PHE A 132 -6.91 -16.55 -14.34
N ALA A 133 -7.66 -15.49 -14.01
CA ALA A 133 -8.94 -15.19 -14.63
C ALA A 133 -8.74 -14.82 -16.11
N ARG A 134 -8.99 -15.78 -17.00
CA ARG A 134 -8.94 -15.62 -18.47
C ARG A 134 -9.96 -14.62 -18.96
#